data_AF-A0A974CKV3-F1
#
_entry.id   AF-A0A974CKV3-F1
#
_cell.length_a   1.000
_cell.length_b   1.000
_cell.length_c   1.000
_cell.angle_alpha   90.00
_cell.angle_beta   90.00
_cell.angle_gamma   90.00
#
_symmetry.space_group_name_H-M   'P 1'
#
loop_
_entity.id
_entity.type
_entity.pdbx_description
1 polymer ?
#
loop_
_entity_poly.entity_id
_entity_poly.type
_entity_poly.pdbx_seq_one_letter_code
_entity_poly.pdbx_strand_id
1 'polypeptide(L)'
;MEKCNMQKIVYDLHLCTLAEYYKLQRIPRGLRSHLRPSMFSDDMDFKNKWEAILNKCSMDIMLLMMERLQKEMPSLTAKIEDAERKTRAAVPAEQFQAVQPKLEESLRHFRLKLEARKRGKFHRDETDYTEGRVYRWTPRDGYQNRPQQGAERGPMVYGGRTDRDQPLGRDVHSTASSSPSSFLYGSQESISSDRTDGGGVGRGIVPRRPPRRRKKLRW
;
A
#
# COMPACT_ATOMS: atom_id res chain seq x y z
N MET A 1 4.79 -16.93 -19.17
CA MET A 1 4.57 -17.41 -17.80
C MET A 1 4.98 -16.34 -16.78
N GLU A 2 6.27 -16.16 -16.48
CA GLU A 2 6.77 -15.26 -15.41
C GLU A 2 6.14 -13.86 -15.38
N LYS A 3 6.10 -13.15 -16.52
CA LYS A 3 5.49 -11.80 -16.61
C LYS A 3 4.03 -11.77 -16.11
N CYS A 4 3.24 -12.79 -16.42
CA CYS A 4 1.85 -12.91 -15.98
C CYS A 4 1.76 -13.18 -14.47
N ASN A 5 2.64 -14.04 -13.95
CA ASN A 5 2.76 -14.31 -12.51
C ASN A 5 3.20 -13.07 -11.71
N MET A 6 4.18 -12.30 -12.22
CA MET A 6 4.56 -11.00 -11.64
C MET A 6 3.40 -10.00 -11.67
N GLN A 7 2.66 -9.90 -12.79
CA GLN A 7 1.46 -9.06 -12.86
C GLN A 7 0.38 -9.50 -11.86
N LYS A 8 0.24 -10.81 -11.61
CA LYS A 8 -0.69 -11.33 -10.60
C LYS A 8 -0.29 -10.88 -9.19
N ILE A 9 0.98 -11.03 -8.85
CA ILE A 9 1.54 -10.54 -7.57
C ILE A 9 1.33 -9.02 -7.42
N VAL A 10 1.46 -8.23 -8.50
CA VAL A 10 1.16 -6.80 -8.47
C VAL A 10 -0.30 -6.54 -8.15
N TYR A 11 -1.23 -7.25 -8.78
CA TYR A 11 -2.67 -7.04 -8.63
C TYR A 11 -3.15 -7.47 -7.24
N ASP A 12 -2.78 -8.68 -6.79
CA ASP A 12 -3.10 -9.20 -5.45
C ASP A 12 -2.60 -8.23 -4.36
N LEU A 13 -1.32 -7.84 -4.41
CA LEU A 13 -0.75 -6.90 -3.44
C LEU A 13 -1.32 -5.49 -3.59
N HIS A 14 -1.85 -5.09 -4.75
CA HIS A 14 -2.55 -3.82 -4.89
C HIS A 14 -3.90 -3.85 -4.21
N LEU A 15 -4.71 -4.88 -4.49
CA LEU A 15 -6.01 -5.11 -3.88
C LEU A 15 -5.91 -5.17 -2.35
N CYS A 16 -5.00 -5.99 -1.80
CA CYS A 16 -4.79 -6.08 -0.35
C CYS A 16 -4.40 -4.73 0.27
N THR A 17 -3.50 -3.96 -0.36
CA THR A 17 -3.15 -2.63 0.19
C THR A 17 -4.32 -1.65 0.14
N LEU A 18 -5.10 -1.62 -0.94
CA LEU A 18 -6.25 -0.72 -1.04
C LEU A 18 -7.33 -1.08 -0.03
N ALA A 19 -7.57 -2.37 0.21
CA ALA A 19 -8.49 -2.83 1.24
C ALA A 19 -8.11 -2.32 2.65
N GLU A 20 -6.84 -2.36 3.03
CA GLU A 20 -6.39 -1.82 4.32
C GLU A 20 -6.44 -0.28 4.39
N TYR A 21 -6.09 0.43 3.30
CA TYR A 21 -6.30 1.88 3.22
C TYR A 21 -7.79 2.24 3.43
N TYR A 22 -8.69 1.55 2.71
CA TYR A 22 -10.14 1.77 2.79
C TYR A 22 -10.70 1.45 4.18
N LYS A 23 -10.32 0.31 4.76
CA LYS A 23 -10.71 -0.13 6.12
C LYS A 23 -10.31 0.87 7.21
N LEU A 24 -9.14 1.50 7.07
CA LEU A 24 -8.67 2.54 8.00
C LEU A 24 -9.13 3.96 7.65
N GLN A 25 -9.96 4.13 6.60
CA GLN A 25 -10.40 5.43 6.08
C GLN A 25 -9.23 6.38 5.73
N ARG A 26 -8.14 5.81 5.20
CA ARG A 26 -6.92 6.52 4.80
C ARG A 26 -6.81 6.56 3.28
N ILE A 27 -6.49 7.72 2.73
CA ILE A 27 -6.25 7.92 1.29
C ILE A 27 -4.73 7.87 1.03
N PRO A 28 -4.24 7.02 0.12
CA PRO A 28 -2.83 7.02 -0.29
C PRO A 28 -2.40 8.39 -0.83
N ARG A 29 -1.18 8.86 -0.53
CA ARG A 29 -0.70 10.21 -0.94
C ARG A 29 -0.95 10.53 -2.42
N GLY A 30 -0.74 9.57 -3.32
CA GLY A 30 -0.94 9.76 -4.76
C GLY A 30 -2.39 9.80 -5.25
N LEU A 31 -3.37 9.60 -4.35
CA LEU A 31 -4.81 9.65 -4.63
C LEU A 31 -5.50 10.79 -3.87
N ARG A 32 -4.79 11.53 -3.02
CA ARG A 32 -5.31 12.72 -2.33
C ARG A 32 -5.45 13.86 -3.33
N SER A 33 -6.62 14.47 -3.40
CA SER A 33 -6.79 15.68 -4.19
C SER A 33 -6.10 16.87 -3.51
N HIS A 34 -5.42 17.69 -4.30
CA HIS A 34 -4.85 18.98 -3.86
C HIS A 34 -5.69 20.18 -4.34
N LEU A 35 -6.88 19.93 -4.91
CA LEU A 35 -7.79 21.00 -5.34
C LEU A 35 -8.26 21.81 -4.14
N ARG A 36 -8.15 23.14 -4.26
CA ARG A 36 -8.59 24.11 -3.25
C ARG A 36 -9.75 24.92 -3.79
N PRO A 37 -10.69 25.36 -2.94
CA PRO A 37 -11.72 26.29 -3.36
C PRO A 37 -11.09 27.65 -3.72
N SER A 38 -11.51 28.24 -4.84
CA SER A 38 -11.11 29.58 -5.28
C SER A 38 -12.00 30.69 -4.70
N MET A 39 -13.25 30.36 -4.38
CA MET A 39 -14.19 31.23 -3.68
C MET A 39 -14.38 30.72 -2.24
N PHE A 40 -14.67 31.62 -1.30
CA PHE A 40 -14.85 31.29 0.12
C PHE A 40 -13.61 30.58 0.73
N SER A 41 -12.40 30.99 0.29
CA SER A 41 -11.14 30.45 0.81
C SER A 41 -10.96 30.69 2.31
N ASP A 42 -11.64 31.67 2.89
CA ASP A 42 -11.42 32.10 4.27
C ASP A 42 -12.45 31.44 5.21
N ASP A 43 -13.53 30.88 4.66
CA ASP A 43 -14.50 30.06 5.38
C ASP A 43 -13.93 28.65 5.61
N MET A 44 -13.58 28.37 6.87
CA MET A 44 -13.07 27.08 7.30
C MET A 44 -14.11 25.96 7.25
N ASP A 45 -15.40 26.25 7.43
CA ASP A 45 -16.47 25.26 7.32
C ASP A 45 -16.75 24.89 5.86
N PHE A 46 -16.72 25.86 4.96
CA PHE A 46 -16.79 25.61 3.52
C PHE A 46 -15.60 24.75 3.05
N LYS A 47 -14.38 25.12 3.45
CA LYS A 47 -13.17 24.33 3.27
C LYS A 47 -13.37 22.89 3.76
N ASN A 48 -13.77 22.67 5.01
CA ASN A 48 -13.94 21.33 5.58
C ASN A 48 -14.95 20.48 4.77
N LYS A 49 -16.05 21.09 4.31
CA LYS A 49 -17.04 20.42 3.43
C LYS A 49 -16.46 20.10 2.05
N TRP A 50 -15.70 21.02 1.45
CA TRP A 50 -14.98 20.81 0.18
C TRP A 50 -13.99 19.65 0.28
N GLU A 51 -13.22 19.57 1.38
CA GLU A 51 -12.31 18.45 1.63
C GLU A 51 -13.05 17.13 1.74
N ALA A 52 -14.15 17.08 2.49
CA ALA A 52 -14.95 15.87 2.67
C ALA A 52 -15.49 15.31 1.34
N ILE A 53 -15.90 16.19 0.41
CA ILE A 53 -16.34 15.81 -0.95
C ILE A 53 -15.18 15.19 -1.74
N LEU A 54 -14.01 15.84 -1.73
CA LEU A 54 -12.82 15.32 -2.41
C LEU A 54 -12.34 13.99 -1.82
N ASN A 55 -12.35 13.87 -0.48
CA ASN A 55 -11.99 12.66 0.24
C ASN A 55 -12.90 11.49 -0.14
N LYS A 56 -14.22 11.74 -0.20
CA LYS A 56 -15.18 10.75 -0.68
C LYS A 56 -14.85 10.30 -2.12
N CYS A 57 -14.62 11.25 -3.03
CA CYS A 57 -14.27 10.93 -4.42
C CYS A 57 -12.99 10.07 -4.51
N SER A 58 -11.94 10.40 -3.76
CA SER A 58 -10.71 9.60 -3.67
C SER A 58 -10.97 8.18 -3.14
N MET A 59 -11.88 8.01 -2.18
CA MET A 59 -12.27 6.69 -1.65
C MET A 59 -13.10 5.89 -2.67
N ASP A 60 -14.01 6.54 -3.39
CA ASP A 60 -14.82 5.92 -4.46
C ASP A 60 -13.93 5.45 -5.63
N ILE A 61 -12.91 6.24 -6.02
CA ILE A 61 -11.89 5.83 -7.00
C ILE A 61 -11.07 4.62 -6.48
N MET A 62 -10.82 4.56 -5.18
CA MET A 62 -10.13 3.41 -4.56
C MET A 62 -10.93 2.12 -4.72
N LEU A 63 -12.24 2.17 -4.45
CA LEU A 63 -13.17 1.06 -4.66
C LEU A 63 -13.25 0.65 -6.13
N LEU A 64 -13.35 1.61 -7.05
CA LEU A 64 -13.36 1.36 -8.50
C LEU A 64 -12.10 0.60 -8.96
N MET A 65 -10.92 0.97 -8.43
CA MET A 65 -9.67 0.24 -8.68
C MET A 65 -9.70 -1.17 -8.10
N MET A 66 -10.21 -1.35 -6.87
CA MET A 66 -10.34 -2.69 -6.26
C MET A 66 -11.25 -3.60 -7.07
N GLU A 67 -12.41 -3.11 -7.49
CA GLU A 67 -13.37 -3.84 -8.33
C GLU A 67 -12.75 -4.22 -9.69
N ARG A 68 -12.04 -3.29 -10.34
CA ARG A 68 -11.36 -3.57 -11.61
C ARG A 68 -10.27 -4.62 -11.46
N LEU A 69 -9.47 -4.58 -10.39
CA LEU A 69 -8.46 -5.58 -10.10
C LEU A 69 -9.10 -6.96 -9.89
N GLN A 70 -10.18 -7.05 -9.11
CA GLN A 70 -10.91 -8.31 -8.88
C GLN A 70 -11.46 -8.91 -10.18
N LYS A 71 -12.03 -8.09 -11.07
CA LYS A 71 -12.56 -8.52 -12.38
C LYS A 71 -11.48 -9.04 -13.33
N GLU A 72 -10.27 -8.48 -13.28
CA GLU A 72 -9.15 -8.91 -14.13
C GLU A 72 -8.46 -10.20 -13.63
N MET A 73 -8.58 -10.53 -12.33
CA MET A 73 -7.83 -11.64 -11.73
C MET A 73 -8.11 -13.01 -12.38
N PRO A 74 -9.36 -13.44 -12.64
CA PRO A 74 -9.63 -14.70 -13.32
C PRO A 74 -9.03 -14.77 -14.74
N SER A 75 -9.08 -13.67 -15.50
CA SER A 75 -8.47 -13.60 -16.84
C SER A 75 -6.96 -13.79 -16.78
N LEU A 76 -6.31 -13.24 -15.76
CA LEU A 76 -4.87 -13.37 -15.58
C LEU A 76 -4.46 -14.77 -15.13
N THR A 77 -5.22 -15.40 -14.23
CA THR A 77 -5.03 -16.81 -13.84
C THR A 77 -5.13 -17.75 -15.04
N ALA A 78 -6.17 -17.61 -15.87
CA ALA A 78 -6.33 -18.42 -17.09
C ALA A 78 -5.15 -18.25 -18.08
N LYS A 79 -4.58 -17.03 -18.19
CA LYS A 79 -3.38 -16.77 -19.00
C LYS A 79 -2.10 -17.39 -18.42
N ILE A 80 -2.02 -17.56 -17.10
CA ILE A 80 -0.91 -18.25 -16.42
C ILE A 80 -1.00 -19.75 -16.71
N GLU A 81 -2.16 -20.37 -16.43
CA GLU A 81 -2.42 -21.79 -16.67
C GLU A 81 -2.19 -22.19 -18.13
N ASP A 82 -2.63 -21.35 -19.08
CA ASP A 82 -2.42 -21.60 -20.50
C ASP A 82 -0.94 -21.51 -20.91
N ALA A 83 -0.20 -20.54 -20.35
CA ALA A 83 1.23 -20.44 -20.57
C ALA A 83 2.00 -21.62 -19.94
N GLU A 84 1.56 -22.12 -18.78
CA GLU A 84 2.12 -23.31 -18.12
C GLU A 84 1.85 -24.58 -18.92
N ARG A 85 0.61 -24.81 -19.36
CA ARG A 85 0.24 -25.92 -20.25
C ARG A 85 1.06 -25.91 -21.54
N LYS A 86 1.19 -24.76 -22.20
CA LYS A 86 2.02 -24.61 -23.42
C LYS A 86 3.49 -24.88 -23.17
N THR A 87 4.05 -24.42 -22.05
CA THR A 87 5.45 -24.66 -21.70
C THR A 87 5.70 -26.15 -21.41
N ARG A 88 4.80 -26.79 -20.65
CA ARG A 88 4.89 -28.23 -20.32
C ARG A 88 4.72 -29.13 -21.55
N ALA A 89 3.95 -28.71 -22.55
CA ALA A 89 3.81 -29.44 -23.82
C ALA A 89 5.03 -29.29 -24.75
N ALA A 90 5.83 -28.23 -24.59
CA ALA A 90 6.96 -27.92 -25.47
C ALA A 90 8.34 -28.33 -24.91
N VAL A 91 8.43 -28.69 -23.62
CA VAL A 91 9.69 -28.90 -22.90
C VAL A 91 9.66 -30.26 -22.17
N PRO A 92 10.74 -31.07 -22.23
CA PRO A 92 10.82 -32.32 -21.46
C PRO A 92 10.59 -32.11 -19.96
N ALA A 93 9.94 -33.07 -19.30
CA ALA A 93 9.52 -32.95 -17.90
C ALA A 93 10.68 -32.60 -16.94
N GLU A 94 11.86 -33.21 -17.15
CA GLU A 94 13.08 -32.95 -16.36
C GLU A 94 13.56 -31.50 -16.49
N GLN A 95 13.57 -30.94 -17.70
CA GLN A 95 13.96 -29.55 -17.94
C GLN A 95 12.94 -28.58 -17.36
N PHE A 96 11.65 -28.90 -17.44
CA PHE A 96 10.58 -28.11 -16.81
C PHE A 96 10.77 -28.07 -15.28
N GLN A 97 10.98 -29.23 -14.65
CA GLN A 97 11.23 -29.34 -13.20
C GLN A 97 12.51 -28.61 -12.77
N ALA A 98 13.58 -28.63 -13.58
CA ALA A 98 14.83 -27.93 -13.27
C ALA A 98 14.72 -26.39 -13.34
N VAL A 99 13.79 -25.85 -14.14
CA VAL A 99 13.56 -24.40 -14.27
C VAL A 99 12.54 -23.86 -13.27
N GLN A 100 11.54 -24.68 -12.89
CA GLN A 100 10.49 -24.31 -11.95
C GLN A 100 10.96 -23.65 -10.63
N PRO A 101 11.93 -24.19 -9.86
CA PRO A 101 12.35 -23.57 -8.59
C PRO A 101 12.98 -22.19 -8.77
N LYS A 102 13.69 -21.95 -9.89
CA LYS A 102 14.28 -20.64 -10.21
C LYS A 102 13.21 -19.60 -10.51
N LEU A 103 12.12 -20.01 -11.17
CA LEU A 103 10.95 -19.16 -11.39
C LEU A 103 10.25 -18.83 -10.08
N GLU A 104 10.03 -19.82 -9.22
CA GLU A 104 9.40 -19.62 -7.90
C GLU A 104 10.24 -18.69 -7.00
N GLU A 105 11.56 -18.82 -7.01
CA GLU A 105 12.49 -17.92 -6.31
C GLU A 105 12.42 -16.48 -6.86
N SER A 106 12.44 -16.30 -8.19
CA SER A 106 12.28 -14.98 -8.83
C SER A 106 10.96 -14.31 -8.41
N LEU A 107 9.86 -15.05 -8.45
CA LEU A 107 8.54 -14.57 -8.06
C LEU A 107 8.47 -14.23 -6.56
N ARG A 108 9.08 -15.06 -5.70
CA ARG A 108 9.19 -14.79 -4.24
C ARG A 108 9.99 -13.51 -3.97
N HIS A 109 11.15 -13.34 -4.61
CA HIS A 109 11.98 -12.14 -4.46
C HIS A 109 11.22 -10.88 -4.94
N PHE A 110 10.58 -10.96 -6.10
CA PHE A 110 9.76 -9.88 -6.65
C PHE A 110 8.62 -9.49 -5.69
N ARG A 111 7.93 -10.48 -5.11
CA ARG A 111 6.87 -10.28 -4.13
C ARG A 111 7.37 -9.53 -2.89
N LEU A 112 8.43 -10.03 -2.25
CA LEU A 112 9.02 -9.42 -1.05
C LEU A 112 9.47 -7.97 -1.30
N LYS A 113 10.09 -7.71 -2.46
CA LYS A 113 10.51 -6.36 -2.89
C LYS A 113 9.32 -5.42 -3.13
N LEU A 114 8.17 -5.94 -3.58
CA LEU A 114 6.95 -5.16 -3.75
C LEU A 114 6.23 -4.90 -2.43
N GLU A 115 6.16 -5.90 -1.55
CA GLU A 115 5.62 -5.78 -0.18
C GLU A 115 6.42 -4.78 0.66
N ALA A 116 7.75 -4.81 0.63
CA ALA A 116 8.60 -3.84 1.33
C ALA A 116 8.31 -2.39 0.88
N ARG A 117 8.23 -2.16 -0.45
CA ARG A 117 7.85 -0.84 -1.01
C ARG A 117 6.44 -0.41 -0.62
N LYS A 118 5.50 -1.35 -0.55
CA LYS A 118 4.11 -1.09 -0.13
C LYS A 118 4.02 -0.75 1.36
N ARG A 119 4.72 -1.49 2.23
CA ARG A 119 4.87 -1.18 3.66
C ARG A 119 5.45 0.21 3.88
N GLY A 120 6.56 0.55 3.22
CA GLY A 120 7.18 1.87 3.34
C GLY A 120 6.25 3.01 2.92
N LYS A 121 5.47 2.84 1.84
CA LYS A 121 4.42 3.81 1.44
C LYS A 121 3.30 3.90 2.49
N PHE A 122 2.78 2.76 2.96
CA PHE A 122 1.69 2.71 3.92
C PHE A 122 2.06 3.35 5.26
N HIS A 123 3.23 3.04 5.81
CA HIS A 123 3.71 3.62 7.06
C HIS A 123 3.95 5.13 6.94
N ARG A 124 4.57 5.59 5.84
CA ARG A 124 4.75 7.02 5.56
C ARG A 124 3.41 7.75 5.45
N ASP A 125 2.43 7.13 4.79
CA ASP A 125 1.11 7.72 4.60
C ASP A 125 0.31 7.70 5.93
N GLU A 126 0.48 6.67 6.77
CA GLU A 126 0.00 6.60 8.16
C GLU A 126 0.57 7.73 9.04
N THR A 127 1.87 8.01 8.90
CA THR A 127 2.53 9.10 9.61
C THR A 127 1.93 10.49 9.26
N ASP A 128 1.31 10.64 8.09
CA ASP A 128 0.57 11.88 7.79
C ASP A 128 -0.74 11.99 8.56
N TYR A 129 -1.42 10.87 8.79
CA TYR A 129 -2.67 10.84 9.54
C TYR A 129 -2.42 11.03 11.04
N THR A 130 -1.38 10.40 11.61
CA THR A 130 -1.05 10.56 13.03
C THR A 130 -0.55 11.96 13.37
N GLU A 131 0.18 12.62 12.46
CA GLU A 131 0.66 14.00 12.64
C GLU A 131 -0.28 15.09 12.07
N GLY A 132 -1.48 14.74 11.59
CA GLY A 132 -2.43 15.72 11.02
C GLY A 132 -1.94 16.43 9.74
N ARG A 133 -0.96 15.85 9.02
CA ARG A 133 -0.31 16.44 7.84
C ARG A 133 -0.99 16.12 6.51
N VAL A 134 -2.11 15.41 6.54
CA VAL A 134 -2.82 14.92 5.33
C VAL A 134 -3.21 16.08 4.41
N TYR A 135 -3.77 17.15 4.99
CA TYR A 135 -4.19 18.36 4.29
C TYR A 135 -3.59 19.61 4.94
N ARG A 136 -2.35 19.95 4.55
CA ARG A 136 -1.74 21.24 4.88
C ARG A 136 -2.40 22.36 4.07
N TRP A 137 -3.58 22.79 4.53
CA TRP A 137 -4.25 24.02 4.10
C TRP A 137 -3.96 25.21 5.01
N THR A 138 -3.28 24.98 6.14
CA THR A 138 -2.60 26.06 6.87
C THR A 138 -1.79 26.89 5.88
N PRO A 139 -1.99 28.22 5.84
CA PRO A 139 -1.00 29.11 5.25
C PRO A 139 0.33 28.75 5.90
N ARG A 140 1.33 28.43 5.08
CA ARG A 140 2.70 28.59 5.55
C ARG A 140 2.92 30.09 5.47
N ASP A 141 2.85 30.77 6.61
CA ASP A 141 3.24 32.17 6.70
C ASP A 141 4.60 32.31 6.01
N GLY A 142 4.62 33.17 4.98
CA GLY A 142 5.70 33.17 4.00
C GLY A 142 5.29 32.70 2.61
N TYR A 143 4.51 33.54 1.93
CA TYR A 143 4.96 34.07 0.63
C TYR A 143 6.22 34.93 0.81
N GLN A 144 7.25 34.40 1.49
CA GLN A 144 8.57 35.01 1.52
C GLN A 144 9.23 34.60 0.23
N ASN A 145 9.27 35.58 -0.68
CA ASN A 145 10.22 35.72 -1.78
C ASN A 145 11.27 34.60 -1.80
N ARG A 146 11.02 33.54 -2.56
CA ARG A 146 12.12 32.75 -3.11
C ARG A 146 12.68 33.64 -4.21
N PRO A 147 13.87 34.26 -4.06
CA PRO A 147 14.38 35.14 -5.09
C PRO A 147 14.56 34.27 -6.33
N GLN A 148 13.95 34.68 -7.42
CA GLN A 148 14.18 34.09 -8.72
C GLN A 148 15.59 34.52 -9.15
N GLN A 149 16.61 33.86 -8.59
CA GLN A 149 17.99 34.02 -9.04
C GLN A 149 18.00 33.66 -10.52
N GLY A 150 18.13 34.68 -11.35
CA GLY A 150 18.18 34.51 -12.79
C GLY A 150 19.33 33.57 -13.12
N ALA A 151 19.05 32.57 -13.95
CA ALA A 151 20.10 31.80 -14.59
C ALA A 151 20.79 32.72 -15.61
N GLU A 152 21.76 33.51 -15.15
CA GLU A 152 22.71 34.15 -16.04
C GLU A 152 23.38 33.07 -16.89
N ARG A 153 23.33 33.26 -18.20
CA ARG A 153 23.90 32.32 -19.17
C ARG A 153 25.42 32.44 -19.16
N GLY A 154 26.07 31.74 -18.25
CA GLY A 154 27.51 31.46 -18.34
C GLY A 154 27.82 30.68 -19.64
N PRO A 155 28.90 31.01 -20.38
CA PRO A 155 29.25 30.29 -21.60
C PRO A 155 29.69 28.85 -21.32
N MET A 156 29.41 27.93 -22.26
CA MET A 156 30.01 26.58 -22.22
C MET A 156 31.53 26.67 -22.30
N VAL A 157 32.21 25.96 -21.39
CA VAL A 157 33.63 25.59 -21.55
C VAL A 157 33.73 24.06 -21.43
N TYR A 158 34.41 23.45 -22.39
CA TYR A 158 34.59 22.00 -22.50
C TYR A 158 35.79 21.52 -21.65
N GLY A 159 35.65 20.33 -21.04
CA GLY A 159 36.78 19.44 -20.75
C GLY A 159 37.29 19.42 -19.30
N GLY A 160 37.76 18.23 -18.87
CA GLY A 160 38.51 18.04 -17.62
C GLY A 160 38.03 16.85 -16.78
N ARG A 161 38.69 15.69 -16.93
CA ARG A 161 38.65 14.60 -15.93
C ARG A 161 39.61 14.92 -14.79
N THR A 162 39.25 14.55 -13.56
CA THR A 162 40.23 14.13 -12.54
C THR A 162 39.58 13.23 -11.49
N ASP A 163 40.24 12.14 -11.14
CA ASP A 163 39.96 11.31 -9.97
C ASP A 163 40.24 12.05 -8.66
N ARG A 164 39.44 11.81 -7.61
CA ARG A 164 39.88 11.08 -6.39
C ARG A 164 38.88 11.10 -5.23
N ASP A 165 38.80 9.93 -4.59
CA ASP A 165 38.77 9.64 -3.16
C ASP A 165 37.75 10.30 -2.19
N GLN A 166 37.08 9.37 -1.48
CA GLN A 166 36.27 9.46 -0.25
C GLN A 166 37.08 9.99 0.97
N PRO A 167 36.50 10.33 2.16
CA PRO A 167 35.58 9.44 2.90
C PRO A 167 34.52 10.00 3.88
N LEU A 168 33.57 9.10 4.21
CA LEU A 168 32.93 8.80 5.52
C LEU A 168 32.48 9.91 6.50
N GLY A 169 31.22 9.76 6.96
CA GLY A 169 30.94 9.74 8.40
C GLY A 169 29.79 10.62 8.93
N ARG A 170 28.59 10.03 9.12
CA ARG A 170 27.87 10.08 10.40
C ARG A 170 26.67 9.14 10.46
N ASP A 171 26.80 8.08 11.24
CA ASP A 171 25.67 7.29 11.73
C ASP A 171 24.95 8.02 12.87
N VAL A 172 23.62 7.97 12.85
CA VAL A 172 22.78 8.25 14.02
C VAL A 172 21.75 7.13 14.12
N HIS A 173 22.01 6.17 15.00
CA HIS A 173 21.02 5.15 15.36
C HIS A 173 19.90 5.80 16.18
N SER A 174 18.68 5.78 15.63
CA SER A 174 17.44 6.00 16.39
C SER A 174 16.62 4.72 16.37
N THR A 175 16.76 3.91 17.42
CA THR A 175 16.00 2.68 17.63
C THR A 175 14.56 2.98 18.04
N ALA A 176 13.69 3.27 17.07
CA ALA A 176 12.25 3.28 17.27
C ALA A 176 11.70 1.85 17.11
N SER A 177 11.26 1.24 18.21
CA SER A 177 10.61 -0.06 18.22
C SER A 177 9.19 0.01 17.63
N SER A 178 9.09 -0.01 16.29
CA SER A 178 7.80 -0.11 15.61
C SER A 178 7.31 -1.57 15.62
N SER A 179 6.28 -1.87 16.41
CA SER A 179 5.63 -3.18 16.45
C SER A 179 5.24 -3.64 15.03
N PRO A 180 5.63 -4.86 14.60
CA PRO A 180 5.32 -5.33 13.25
C PRO A 180 3.82 -5.60 13.09
N SER A 181 3.19 -4.97 12.09
CA SER A 181 1.81 -5.27 11.71
C SER A 181 1.70 -6.71 11.20
N SER A 182 0.90 -7.52 11.89
CA SER A 182 0.75 -8.97 11.66
C SER A 182 0.11 -9.34 10.32
N PHE A 183 -0.47 -8.38 9.59
CA PHE A 183 -1.21 -8.65 8.34
C PHE A 183 -0.36 -9.24 7.21
N LEU A 184 0.96 -9.04 7.22
CA LEU A 184 1.86 -9.54 6.16
C LEU A 184 2.69 -10.77 6.59
N TYR A 185 2.36 -11.39 7.72
CA TYR A 185 3.04 -12.58 8.22
C TYR A 185 2.03 -13.71 8.45
N GLY A 186 1.85 -14.59 7.46
CA GLY A 186 0.89 -15.69 7.59
C GLY A 186 0.61 -16.50 6.32
N SER A 187 1.56 -17.35 5.90
CA SER A 187 1.23 -18.60 5.19
C SER A 187 2.43 -19.57 5.12
N GLN A 188 2.83 -20.05 6.29
CA GLN A 188 3.39 -21.39 6.47
C GLN A 188 2.84 -21.91 7.79
N GLU A 189 1.85 -22.79 7.74
CA GLU A 189 1.98 -24.16 8.26
C GLU A 189 0.74 -24.99 7.92
N SER A 190 0.98 -26.30 7.81
CA SER A 190 0.06 -27.28 7.25
C SER A 190 -0.88 -27.89 8.28
N ILE A 191 -2.02 -28.35 7.77
CA ILE A 191 -2.99 -29.21 8.44
C ILE A 191 -2.31 -30.33 9.25
N SER A 192 -2.75 -30.48 10.50
CA SER A 192 -2.65 -31.73 11.26
C SER A 192 -3.89 -31.83 12.15
N SER A 193 -4.68 -32.88 11.93
CA SER A 193 -5.89 -33.18 12.69
C SER A 193 -5.64 -34.38 13.60
N ASP A 194 -6.04 -34.31 14.88
CA ASP A 194 -6.97 -35.31 15.43
C ASP A 194 -7.69 -34.81 16.70
N ARG A 195 -8.65 -35.62 17.16
CA ARG A 195 -9.57 -35.47 18.31
C ARG A 195 -8.86 -35.90 19.63
N THR A 196 -9.38 -35.87 20.85
CA THR A 196 -10.74 -35.95 21.46
C THR A 196 -10.61 -35.44 22.93
N ASP A 197 -11.52 -34.61 23.47
CA ASP A 197 -12.61 -34.93 24.44
C ASP A 197 -12.25 -34.90 25.95
N GLY A 198 -13.22 -34.53 26.82
CA GLY A 198 -13.25 -34.84 28.27
C GLY A 198 -13.16 -33.71 29.34
N GLY A 199 -14.31 -33.22 29.84
CA GLY A 199 -14.57 -32.63 31.21
C GLY A 199 -13.74 -31.42 31.71
N GLY A 200 -14.29 -30.27 32.13
CA GLY A 200 -15.17 -30.06 33.30
C GLY A 200 -14.36 -29.57 34.54
N VAL A 201 -14.82 -28.74 35.49
CA VAL A 201 -16.08 -28.00 35.75
C VAL A 201 -15.76 -26.77 36.65
N GLY A 202 -16.40 -25.60 36.48
CA GLY A 202 -16.23 -24.45 37.39
C GLY A 202 -17.20 -23.27 37.16
N ARG A 203 -17.89 -22.78 38.20
CA ARG A 203 -19.01 -21.81 38.10
C ARG A 203 -18.60 -20.35 38.34
N GLY A 204 -19.27 -19.41 37.67
CA GLY A 204 -19.29 -17.97 38.01
C GLY A 204 -20.47 -17.24 37.36
N ILE A 205 -21.36 -16.64 38.17
CA ILE A 205 -22.64 -16.07 37.72
C ILE A 205 -22.59 -14.53 37.69
N VAL A 206 -22.65 -13.97 36.47
CA VAL A 206 -23.44 -12.81 35.96
C VAL A 206 -23.67 -11.56 36.87
N PRO A 207 -23.56 -10.33 36.33
CA PRO A 207 -24.81 -9.62 35.98
C PRO A 207 -24.82 -8.99 34.57
N ARG A 208 -25.99 -9.04 33.93
CA ARG A 208 -26.27 -8.53 32.57
C ARG A 208 -26.44 -7.00 32.58
N ARG A 209 -26.10 -6.33 31.46
CA ARG A 209 -26.64 -5.02 31.08
C ARG A 209 -27.15 -5.02 29.61
N PRO A 210 -28.12 -4.15 29.25
CA PRO A 210 -29.09 -4.44 28.18
C PRO A 210 -28.68 -4.00 26.76
N PRO A 211 -29.36 -4.51 25.71
CA PRO A 211 -29.04 -4.20 24.32
C PRO A 211 -29.45 -2.78 23.91
N ARG A 212 -28.56 -2.05 23.21
CA ARG A 212 -28.90 -0.76 22.58
C ARG A 212 -29.73 -0.99 21.31
N ARG A 213 -30.94 -0.44 21.31
CA ARG A 213 -31.91 -0.51 20.19
C ARG A 213 -31.40 0.21 18.93
N ARG A 214 -31.66 -0.40 17.76
CA ARG A 214 -31.56 0.25 16.43
C ARG A 214 -32.57 1.42 16.38
N LYS A 215 -32.14 2.60 15.94
CA LYS A 215 -33.07 3.64 15.46
C LYS A 215 -33.36 3.42 13.97
N LYS A 216 -34.65 3.38 13.60
CA LYS A 216 -35.15 3.50 12.22
C LYS A 216 -35.78 4.88 12.06
N LEU A 217 -35.38 5.60 11.02
CA LEU A 217 -36.09 6.69 10.34
C LEU A 217 -35.67 6.48 8.86
N ARG A 218 -36.46 5.94 7.92
CA ARG A 218 -37.88 6.05 7.52
C ARG A 218 -38.08 7.19 6.49
N TRP A 219 -38.16 6.74 5.24
CA TRP A 219 -38.42 7.45 3.97
C TRP A 219 -37.37 8.49 3.58
#